data_AF-A0A8C5JYF8-F1
#
_entry.id   AF-A0A8C5JYF8-F1
#
_cell.length_a   1.000
_cell.length_b   1.000
_cell.length_c   1.000
_cell.angle_alpha   90.00
_cell.angle_beta   90.00
_cell.angle_gamma   90.00
#
_symmetry.space_group_name_H-M   'P 1'
#
loop_
_entity.id
_entity.type
_entity.pdbx_description
1 polymer ?
#
loop_
_entity_poly.entity_id
_entity_poly.type
_entity_poly.pdbx_seq_one_letter_code
_entity_poly.pdbx_strand_id
1 'polypeptide(L)'
;SKPSDRWQGNAMSGGRGGWGWGRGGGGKGGGDSGSGSKGGFGSDRGGQGKNKNRRRKGISVSVEPHRHEGVFIYRGAEDALVTLNMVPGLSVYGERRVTITENGVKNEYRTWNPFRSKLAAAILGGVDQIHIKPKSKVLYLGAASGTTVSHVSDIIGPDGLVYAVEFSHRAGRDLVNVAKKRTNIIPVLEDARHPLKYRMLIGMVDVIFADVAQPDQSRIVALNAHTFLRNGGHFLISIKANCIDSTASAEAVFASEVRKLQQENLKPQEQLTLEPYERDHAVVVGVYRPLPKSSK
;
A
#
# COMPACT_ATOMS: atom_id res chain seq x y z
N SER A 1 17.23 13.77 -59.20
CA SER A 1 18.46 14.28 -59.86
C SER A 1 19.50 14.61 -58.79
N LYS A 2 20.78 14.32 -59.04
CA LYS A 2 21.99 14.89 -58.37
C LYS A 2 22.71 15.82 -59.39
N PRO A 3 23.84 16.50 -59.10
CA PRO A 3 24.50 16.80 -57.82
C PRO A 3 24.13 18.26 -57.40
N SER A 4 24.95 19.27 -57.07
CA SER A 4 26.41 19.52 -56.82
C SER A 4 26.53 20.82 -55.97
N ASP A 5 27.66 21.35 -55.49
CA ASP A 5 29.10 21.01 -55.42
C ASP A 5 29.57 21.27 -53.95
N ARG A 6 30.52 20.58 -53.32
CA ARG A 6 31.90 20.16 -53.67
C ARG A 6 32.95 21.28 -53.54
N TRP A 7 33.48 21.45 -52.33
CA TRP A 7 34.85 21.94 -52.11
C TRP A 7 35.78 20.77 -51.76
N GLN A 8 37.06 20.88 -52.08
CA GLN A 8 38.05 19.80 -51.96
C GLN A 8 39.30 20.25 -51.18
N GLY A 9 39.91 19.28 -50.50
CA GLY A 9 41.37 19.23 -50.34
C GLY A 9 41.93 19.66 -48.97
N ASN A 10 43.09 19.14 -48.55
CA ASN A 10 43.83 18.00 -49.10
C ASN A 10 44.89 17.49 -48.08
N ALA A 11 45.31 16.21 -48.21
CA ALA A 11 46.56 15.65 -47.66
C ALA A 11 46.70 15.60 -46.10
N MET A 12 47.52 14.74 -45.48
CA MET A 12 48.35 13.60 -45.95
C MET A 12 48.72 12.67 -44.77
N SER A 13 48.98 11.38 -45.07
CA SER A 13 49.85 10.42 -44.31
C SER A 13 49.51 10.06 -42.84
N GLY A 14 49.68 8.82 -42.36
CA GLY A 14 49.99 7.56 -43.07
C GLY A 14 50.57 6.44 -42.16
N GLY A 15 49.96 5.24 -42.20
CA GLY A 15 50.53 3.99 -41.65
C GLY A 15 50.55 3.84 -40.11
N ARG A 16 50.99 2.70 -39.53
CA ARG A 16 51.07 1.31 -40.05
C ARG A 16 51.31 0.32 -38.88
N GLY A 17 50.61 -0.81 -38.85
CA GLY A 17 50.84 -1.92 -37.89
C GLY A 17 50.25 -1.68 -36.48
N GLY A 18 50.15 -2.69 -35.60
CA GLY A 18 50.50 -4.12 -35.77
C GLY A 18 51.21 -4.70 -34.54
N TRP A 19 51.19 -6.02 -34.39
CA TRP A 19 51.81 -6.81 -33.28
C TRP A 19 51.12 -6.63 -31.90
N GLY A 20 51.23 -7.56 -30.95
CA GLY A 20 51.90 -8.87 -30.96
C GLY A 20 51.42 -9.78 -29.82
N TRP A 21 51.69 -11.09 -29.90
CA TRP A 21 51.19 -12.12 -28.98
C TRP A 21 52.24 -12.64 -27.99
N GLY A 22 51.78 -13.12 -26.82
CA GLY A 22 52.39 -14.25 -26.10
C GLY A 22 53.30 -13.94 -24.89
N ARG A 23 53.84 -14.94 -24.15
CA ARG A 23 53.53 -16.40 -24.08
C ARG A 23 54.26 -17.07 -22.90
N GLY A 24 53.63 -18.04 -22.22
CA GLY A 24 54.31 -19.26 -21.73
C GLY A 24 54.72 -19.38 -20.25
N GLY A 25 54.97 -20.62 -19.81
CA GLY A 25 55.53 -21.01 -18.51
C GLY A 25 54.52 -21.53 -17.46
N GLY A 26 54.66 -22.72 -16.84
CA GLY A 26 55.44 -23.89 -17.26
C GLY A 26 56.04 -24.81 -16.17
N GLY A 27 55.23 -25.71 -15.59
CA GLY A 27 55.69 -27.05 -15.18
C GLY A 27 56.12 -27.32 -13.72
N LYS A 28 56.05 -28.61 -13.36
CA LYS A 28 56.44 -29.30 -12.10
C LYS A 28 55.62 -28.89 -10.84
N GLY A 29 55.41 -29.77 -9.85
CA GLY A 29 55.70 -31.21 -9.80
C GLY A 29 56.31 -31.65 -8.46
N GLY A 30 55.67 -32.60 -7.78
CA GLY A 30 56.14 -33.16 -6.51
C GLY A 30 54.97 -33.65 -5.65
N GLY A 31 54.96 -34.94 -5.34
CA GLY A 31 54.22 -35.50 -4.22
C GLY A 31 55.21 -36.22 -3.30
N ASP A 32 54.87 -36.39 -2.03
CA ASP A 32 55.64 -37.21 -1.10
C ASP A 32 54.69 -37.90 -0.10
N SER A 33 55.17 -38.97 0.54
CA SER A 33 54.35 -39.92 1.30
C SER A 33 55.08 -40.50 2.51
N GLY A 34 54.62 -40.14 3.71
CA GLY A 34 54.95 -40.80 4.99
C GLY A 34 53.97 -40.32 6.06
N SER A 35 53.20 -41.16 6.77
CA SER A 35 53.57 -42.32 7.61
C SER A 35 54.29 -41.90 8.90
N GLY A 36 53.72 -42.24 10.07
CA GLY A 36 54.25 -41.79 11.37
C GLY A 36 53.25 -41.79 12.52
N SER A 37 52.71 -42.94 12.91
CA SER A 37 51.79 -43.07 14.04
C SER A 37 52.43 -42.72 15.39
N LYS A 38 51.71 -42.01 16.26
CA LYS A 38 51.84 -42.13 17.72
C LYS A 38 50.52 -41.76 18.41
N GLY A 39 49.91 -42.72 19.10
CA GLY A 39 48.72 -42.50 19.92
C GLY A 39 49.06 -42.12 21.36
N GLY A 40 48.11 -41.51 22.05
CA GLY A 40 48.16 -41.22 23.48
C GLY A 40 46.75 -41.09 24.04
N PHE A 41 46.43 -41.82 25.11
CA PHE A 41 45.11 -41.78 25.74
C PHE A 41 44.94 -40.50 26.57
N GLY A 42 43.74 -39.92 26.55
CA GLY A 42 43.40 -38.72 27.32
C GLY A 42 41.89 -38.52 27.41
N SER A 43 41.25 -39.25 28.31
CA SER A 43 39.81 -39.11 28.58
C SER A 43 39.53 -37.92 29.50
N ASP A 44 38.61 -37.04 29.14
CA ASP A 44 37.80 -36.38 30.17
C ASP A 44 36.36 -36.09 29.71
N ARG A 45 35.51 -35.76 30.68
CA ARG A 45 34.07 -36.00 30.65
C ARG A 45 33.32 -34.93 29.86
N GLY A 46 32.47 -35.39 28.93
CA GLY A 46 31.53 -34.54 28.21
C GLY A 46 30.59 -33.79 29.17
N GLY A 47 30.73 -32.46 29.23
CA GLY A 47 29.88 -31.60 30.06
C GLY A 47 28.42 -31.74 29.67
N GLN A 48 27.60 -32.29 30.58
CA GLN A 48 26.19 -32.54 30.35
C GLN A 48 25.42 -31.22 30.22
N GLY A 49 25.34 -30.71 28.99
CA GLY A 49 24.68 -29.45 28.67
C GLY A 49 23.23 -29.48 29.11
N LYS A 50 22.92 -28.81 30.23
CA LYS A 50 21.56 -28.70 30.77
C LYS A 50 20.70 -27.94 29.76
N ASN A 51 20.05 -28.69 28.88
CA ASN A 51 19.16 -28.20 27.85
C ASN A 51 17.94 -27.56 28.52
N LYS A 52 18.08 -26.28 28.91
CA LYS A 52 17.04 -25.44 29.49
C LYS A 52 16.02 -25.15 28.39
N ASN A 53 15.20 -26.15 28.11
CA ASN A 53 14.04 -26.09 27.25
C ASN A 53 13.00 -25.19 27.91
N ARG A 54 13.27 -23.88 27.88
CA ARG A 54 12.35 -22.81 28.25
C ARG A 54 11.17 -22.93 27.30
N ARG A 55 10.16 -23.72 27.70
CA ARG A 55 8.82 -23.68 27.15
C ARG A 55 8.41 -22.22 27.09
N ARG A 56 8.47 -21.61 25.90
CA ARG A 56 7.91 -20.29 25.66
C ARG A 56 6.46 -20.39 26.12
N LYS A 57 6.08 -19.56 27.10
CA LYS A 57 4.73 -19.50 27.66
C LYS A 57 3.77 -19.44 26.47
N GLY A 58 2.85 -20.40 26.36
CA GLY A 58 2.01 -20.54 25.18
C GLY A 58 1.28 -19.23 24.93
N ILE A 59 1.64 -18.53 23.86
CA ILE A 59 1.05 -17.24 23.52
C ILE A 59 -0.37 -17.54 23.05
N SER A 60 -1.36 -17.10 23.81
CA SER A 60 -2.78 -17.22 23.49
C SER A 60 -3.10 -16.33 22.29
N VAL A 61 -3.03 -16.93 21.10
CA VAL A 61 -3.42 -16.27 19.85
C VAL A 61 -4.93 -16.14 19.80
N SER A 62 -5.41 -14.92 19.55
CA SER A 62 -6.83 -14.62 19.37
C SER A 62 -7.01 -13.46 18.39
N VAL A 63 -8.21 -13.31 17.84
CA VAL A 63 -8.61 -12.13 17.05
C VAL A 63 -9.84 -11.52 17.71
N GLU A 64 -9.76 -10.23 17.99
CA GLU A 64 -10.81 -9.43 18.63
C GLU A 64 -11.42 -8.46 17.59
N PRO A 65 -12.75 -8.25 17.57
CA PRO A 65 -13.35 -7.23 16.72
C PRO A 65 -12.88 -5.83 17.12
N HIS A 66 -12.55 -4.98 16.15
CA HIS A 66 -12.23 -3.57 16.38
C HIS A 66 -13.53 -2.76 16.55
N ARG A 67 -13.43 -1.52 17.05
CA ARG A 67 -14.54 -0.53 17.05
C ARG A 67 -15.04 -0.11 15.66
N HIS A 68 -14.43 -0.63 14.59
CA HIS A 68 -14.84 -0.39 13.20
C HIS A 68 -15.24 -1.73 12.59
N GLU A 69 -16.44 -1.77 12.01
CA GLU A 69 -17.01 -2.99 11.41
C GLU A 69 -16.10 -3.54 10.30
N GLY A 70 -15.91 -4.86 10.26
CA GLY A 70 -15.04 -5.54 9.29
C GLY A 70 -13.53 -5.44 9.57
N VAL A 71 -13.11 -4.70 10.60
CA VAL A 71 -11.72 -4.60 11.06
C VAL A 71 -11.54 -5.35 12.38
N PHE A 72 -10.40 -6.00 12.58
CA PHE A 72 -10.11 -6.79 13.78
C PHE A 72 -8.68 -6.55 14.27
N ILE A 73 -8.42 -6.86 15.54
CA ILE A 73 -7.08 -6.87 16.15
C ILE A 73 -6.67 -8.33 16.37
N TYR A 74 -5.55 -8.73 15.78
CA TYR A 74 -4.85 -9.95 16.16
C TYR A 74 -4.04 -9.70 17.44
N ARG A 75 -4.30 -10.49 18.48
CA ARG A 75 -3.50 -10.51 19.72
C ARG A 75 -2.54 -11.70 19.68
N GLY A 76 -1.29 -11.48 20.03
CA GLY A 76 -0.28 -12.53 19.95
C GLY A 76 1.07 -12.17 20.57
N ALA A 77 2.16 -12.41 19.83
CA ALA A 77 3.51 -12.03 20.26
C ALA A 77 3.76 -10.52 20.10
N GLU A 78 3.11 -9.96 19.08
CA GLU A 78 2.97 -8.53 18.77
C GLU A 78 1.52 -8.38 18.29
N ASP A 79 0.88 -7.28 18.69
CA ASP A 79 -0.50 -6.99 18.28
C ASP A 79 -0.52 -6.37 16.88
N ALA A 80 -1.49 -6.76 16.05
CA ALA A 80 -1.54 -6.34 14.65
C ALA A 80 -2.98 -6.07 14.19
N LEU A 81 -3.16 -5.01 13.38
CA LEU A 81 -4.41 -4.78 12.68
C LEU A 81 -4.60 -5.83 11.58
N VAL A 82 -5.78 -6.44 11.49
CA VAL A 82 -6.09 -7.46 10.48
C VAL A 82 -7.48 -7.26 9.84
N THR A 83 -7.62 -7.69 8.59
CA THR A 83 -8.91 -7.81 7.89
C THR A 83 -9.21 -9.28 7.58
N LEU A 84 -10.49 -9.65 7.54
CA LEU A 84 -10.92 -10.99 7.12
C LEU A 84 -10.66 -11.16 5.60
N ASN A 85 -9.89 -12.16 5.19
CA ASN A 85 -9.52 -12.34 3.80
C ASN A 85 -10.71 -12.83 2.97
N MET A 86 -11.19 -12.02 2.04
CA MET A 86 -12.24 -12.45 1.11
C MET A 86 -11.79 -13.55 0.13
N VAL A 87 -10.47 -13.77 -0.01
CA VAL A 87 -9.88 -14.79 -0.90
C VAL A 87 -8.85 -15.64 -0.14
N PRO A 88 -9.28 -16.61 0.68
CA PRO A 88 -8.38 -17.47 1.46
C PRO A 88 -7.31 -18.17 0.61
N GLY A 89 -6.18 -18.49 1.23
CA GLY A 89 -5.01 -19.03 0.55
C GLY A 89 -4.13 -17.99 -0.17
N LEU A 90 -4.64 -16.76 -0.42
CA LEU A 90 -3.98 -15.77 -1.27
C LEU A 90 -3.60 -14.47 -0.54
N SER A 91 -2.31 -14.11 -0.62
CA SER A 91 -1.79 -12.76 -0.30
C SER A 91 -1.72 -11.88 -1.56
N VAL A 92 -1.66 -10.56 -1.36
CA VAL A 92 -1.62 -9.54 -2.42
C VAL A 92 -0.22 -8.96 -2.61
N TYR A 93 0.49 -8.64 -1.53
CA TYR A 93 1.79 -7.97 -1.54
C TYR A 93 2.85 -8.64 -0.64
N GLY A 94 2.62 -9.91 -0.26
CA GLY A 94 3.52 -10.67 0.62
C GLY A 94 3.25 -10.46 2.12
N GLU A 95 2.08 -9.93 2.47
CA GLU A 95 1.64 -9.75 3.85
C GLU A 95 1.54 -11.07 4.63
N ARG A 96 1.74 -10.98 5.95
CA ARG A 96 1.49 -12.09 6.87
C ARG A 96 -0.01 -12.40 6.87
N ARG A 97 -0.32 -13.70 6.90
CA ARG A 97 -1.69 -14.23 6.99
C ARG A 97 -1.79 -15.16 8.20
N VAL A 98 -2.97 -15.19 8.82
CA VAL A 98 -3.26 -15.96 10.04
C VAL A 98 -4.55 -16.73 9.81
N THR A 99 -4.53 -18.06 9.89
CA THR A 99 -5.75 -18.86 9.90
C THR A 99 -6.15 -19.17 11.33
N ILE A 100 -7.37 -18.83 11.73
CA ILE A 100 -7.96 -19.19 13.02
C ILE A 100 -9.17 -20.09 12.76
N THR A 101 -9.38 -21.09 13.63
CA THR A 101 -10.55 -21.96 13.57
C THR A 101 -11.48 -21.63 14.73
N GLU A 102 -12.55 -20.88 14.45
CA GLU A 102 -13.56 -20.48 15.42
C GLU A 102 -14.83 -21.28 15.15
N ASN A 103 -15.37 -21.96 16.17
CA ASN A 103 -16.60 -22.75 16.08
C ASN A 103 -16.60 -23.77 14.92
N GLY A 104 -15.43 -24.28 14.54
CA GLY A 104 -15.21 -25.21 13.42
C GLY A 104 -15.00 -24.53 12.05
N VAL A 105 -15.29 -23.24 11.91
CA VAL A 105 -15.08 -22.47 10.68
C VAL A 105 -13.63 -21.96 10.61
N LYS A 106 -12.97 -22.17 9.47
CA LYS A 106 -11.60 -21.69 9.24
C LYS A 106 -11.62 -20.31 8.60
N ASN A 107 -11.48 -19.28 9.43
CA ASN A 107 -11.34 -17.90 8.98
C ASN A 107 -9.86 -17.59 8.72
N GLU A 108 -9.55 -16.97 7.59
CA GLU A 108 -8.20 -16.47 7.29
C GLU A 108 -8.17 -14.95 7.36
N TYR A 109 -7.23 -14.40 8.11
CA TYR A 109 -7.04 -12.96 8.30
C TYR A 109 -5.72 -12.49 7.68
N ARG A 110 -5.70 -11.26 7.16
CA ARG A 110 -4.53 -10.61 6.53
C ARG A 110 -4.03 -9.47 7.41
N THR A 111 -2.73 -9.45 7.71
CA THR A 111 -2.09 -8.36 8.46
C THR A 111 -2.01 -7.09 7.63
N TRP A 112 -2.62 -6.02 8.13
CA TRP A 112 -2.68 -4.71 7.48
C TRP A 112 -1.63 -3.79 8.09
N ASN A 113 -0.64 -3.39 7.29
CA ASN A 113 0.51 -2.61 7.77
C ASN A 113 0.24 -1.09 7.72
N PRO A 114 0.25 -0.36 8.86
CA PRO A 114 0.02 1.08 8.88
C PRO A 114 1.11 1.88 8.15
N PHE A 115 2.38 1.45 8.22
CA PHE A 115 3.51 2.05 7.49
C PHE A 115 3.45 1.84 5.95
N ARG A 116 2.37 1.24 5.44
CA ARG A 116 2.08 1.10 4.00
C ARG A 116 0.67 1.54 3.62
N SER A 117 -0.13 2.01 4.57
CA SER A 117 -1.55 2.23 4.36
C SER A 117 -2.11 3.28 5.31
N LYS A 118 -2.37 4.47 4.76
CA LYS A 118 -2.80 5.67 5.51
C LYS A 118 -4.13 5.47 6.23
N LEU A 119 -5.00 4.63 5.69
CA LEU A 119 -6.24 4.22 6.34
C LEU A 119 -5.99 3.34 7.58
N ALA A 120 -5.03 2.42 7.55
CA ALA A 120 -4.63 1.65 8.74
C ALA A 120 -3.92 2.54 9.78
N ALA A 121 -3.10 3.49 9.33
CA ALA A 121 -2.49 4.49 10.21
C ALA A 121 -3.56 5.35 10.92
N ALA A 122 -4.60 5.81 10.21
CA ALA A 122 -5.72 6.54 10.80
C ALA A 122 -6.55 5.68 11.80
N ILE A 123 -6.82 4.43 11.45
CA ILE A 123 -7.54 3.46 12.32
C ILE A 123 -6.83 3.28 13.66
N LEU A 124 -5.50 3.07 13.63
CA LEU A 124 -4.67 2.92 14.83
C LEU A 124 -4.40 4.24 15.56
N GLY A 125 -4.30 5.36 14.82
CA GLY A 125 -4.05 6.70 15.36
C GLY A 125 -5.24 7.30 16.12
N GLY A 126 -6.45 6.76 15.95
CA GLY A 126 -7.61 7.10 16.79
C GLY A 126 -8.90 7.47 16.07
N VAL A 127 -8.94 7.49 14.73
CA VAL A 127 -10.07 8.06 13.94
C VAL A 127 -11.45 7.53 14.38
N ASP A 128 -12.41 8.40 14.71
CA ASP A 128 -13.67 8.03 15.38
C ASP A 128 -14.58 7.17 14.49
N GLN A 129 -14.73 7.54 13.22
CA GLN A 129 -15.51 6.77 12.23
C GLN A 129 -14.85 6.78 10.85
N ILE A 130 -14.43 5.61 10.36
CA ILE A 130 -13.96 5.47 8.96
C ILE A 130 -15.09 5.48 7.92
N HIS A 131 -16.36 5.35 8.34
CA HIS A 131 -17.58 5.23 7.53
C HIS A 131 -17.65 4.11 6.48
N ILE A 132 -16.52 3.52 6.09
CA ILE A 132 -16.42 2.25 5.36
C ILE A 132 -16.93 1.14 6.29
N LYS A 133 -18.03 0.49 5.88
CA LYS A 133 -18.68 -0.60 6.61
C LYS A 133 -18.97 -1.77 5.67
N PRO A 134 -19.25 -2.99 6.19
CA PRO A 134 -19.81 -4.07 5.40
C PRO A 134 -20.99 -3.60 4.54
N LYS A 135 -21.05 -4.07 3.29
CA LYS A 135 -22.05 -3.72 2.27
C LYS A 135 -22.02 -2.27 1.75
N SER A 136 -21.11 -1.40 2.22
CA SER A 136 -20.96 -0.04 1.67
C SER A 136 -20.41 -0.03 0.23
N LYS A 137 -20.78 1.00 -0.53
CA LYS A 137 -20.16 1.36 -1.81
C LYS A 137 -19.11 2.45 -1.59
N VAL A 138 -17.86 2.16 -1.95
CA VAL A 138 -16.71 3.03 -1.74
C VAL A 138 -16.10 3.43 -3.10
N LEU A 139 -15.83 4.72 -3.28
CA LEU A 139 -15.01 5.24 -4.37
C LEU A 139 -13.61 5.53 -3.83
N TYR A 140 -12.62 4.76 -4.28
CA TYR A 140 -11.21 4.92 -3.92
C TYR A 140 -10.48 5.68 -5.03
N LEU A 141 -10.00 6.89 -4.74
CA LEU A 141 -9.23 7.73 -5.65
C LEU A 141 -7.74 7.59 -5.34
N GLY A 142 -6.92 7.23 -6.35
CA GLY A 142 -5.49 6.96 -6.16
C GLY A 142 -5.22 5.53 -5.71
N ALA A 143 -5.88 4.55 -6.35
CA ALA A 143 -5.84 3.14 -5.95
C ALA A 143 -4.46 2.46 -6.06
N ALA A 144 -3.51 3.04 -6.82
CA ALA A 144 -2.17 2.54 -7.07
C ALA A 144 -2.20 1.04 -7.48
N SER A 145 -1.36 0.20 -6.87
CA SER A 145 -1.32 -1.25 -7.12
C SER A 145 -2.37 -2.05 -6.35
N GLY A 146 -3.33 -1.38 -5.70
CA GLY A 146 -4.45 -2.04 -5.00
C GLY A 146 -4.14 -2.60 -3.62
N THR A 147 -3.01 -2.24 -2.99
CA THR A 147 -2.61 -2.73 -1.65
C THR A 147 -3.66 -2.40 -0.58
N THR A 148 -3.93 -1.11 -0.31
CA THR A 148 -4.99 -0.67 0.61
C THR A 148 -6.38 -1.06 0.11
N VAL A 149 -6.63 -0.96 -1.21
CA VAL A 149 -7.90 -1.32 -1.84
C VAL A 149 -8.30 -2.77 -1.53
N SER A 150 -7.33 -3.69 -1.48
CA SER A 150 -7.58 -5.08 -1.10
C SER A 150 -8.05 -5.27 0.34
N HIS A 151 -7.68 -4.38 1.28
CA HIS A 151 -8.17 -4.38 2.66
C HIS A 151 -9.53 -3.67 2.77
N VAL A 152 -9.77 -2.60 2.01
CA VAL A 152 -11.12 -1.99 1.89
C VAL A 152 -12.13 -3.01 1.33
N SER A 153 -11.74 -3.77 0.29
CA SER A 153 -12.50 -4.88 -0.29
C SER A 153 -12.77 -6.03 0.70
N ASP A 154 -11.83 -6.33 1.59
CA ASP A 154 -12.02 -7.30 2.68
C ASP A 154 -13.04 -6.79 3.73
N ILE A 155 -13.01 -5.49 4.06
CA ILE A 155 -13.91 -4.85 5.05
C ILE A 155 -15.35 -4.74 4.55
N ILE A 156 -15.55 -4.29 3.30
CA ILE A 156 -16.89 -4.12 2.74
C ILE A 156 -17.58 -5.47 2.42
N GLY A 157 -16.81 -6.55 2.28
CA GLY A 157 -17.30 -7.89 1.96
C GLY A 157 -17.89 -8.03 0.55
N PRO A 158 -18.45 -9.20 0.21
CA PRO A 158 -18.92 -9.50 -1.15
C PRO A 158 -20.16 -8.72 -1.59
N ASP A 159 -20.96 -8.23 -0.62
CA ASP A 159 -22.19 -7.46 -0.88
C ASP A 159 -21.93 -5.97 -1.20
N GLY A 160 -20.74 -5.46 -0.85
CA GLY A 160 -20.34 -4.08 -1.15
C GLY A 160 -19.63 -3.96 -2.50
N LEU A 161 -19.24 -2.73 -2.87
CA LEU A 161 -18.41 -2.48 -4.06
C LEU A 161 -17.31 -1.45 -3.77
N VAL A 162 -16.11 -1.68 -4.28
CA VAL A 162 -15.03 -0.68 -4.33
C VAL A 162 -14.75 -0.30 -5.78
N TYR A 163 -15.09 0.92 -6.16
CA TYR A 163 -14.64 1.53 -7.42
C TYR A 163 -13.23 2.08 -7.21
N ALA A 164 -12.24 1.50 -7.88
CA ALA A 164 -10.83 1.80 -7.66
C ALA A 164 -10.24 2.57 -8.84
N VAL A 165 -10.15 3.90 -8.71
CA VAL A 165 -9.65 4.82 -9.75
C VAL A 165 -8.14 4.97 -9.66
N GLU A 166 -7.43 4.66 -10.74
CA GLU A 166 -5.99 4.80 -10.88
C GLU A 166 -5.60 5.29 -12.28
N PHE A 167 -4.73 6.30 -12.37
CA PHE A 167 -4.30 6.88 -13.64
C PHE A 167 -3.12 6.12 -14.27
N SER A 168 -2.20 5.58 -13.46
CA SER A 168 -0.98 4.92 -13.93
C SER A 168 -1.26 3.55 -14.51
N HIS A 169 -1.08 3.37 -15.83
CA HIS A 169 -1.21 2.06 -16.49
C HIS A 169 -0.31 0.97 -15.88
N ARG A 170 0.84 1.32 -15.28
CA ARG A 170 1.70 0.34 -14.59
C ARG A 170 1.02 -0.18 -13.32
N ALA A 171 0.63 0.71 -12.42
CA ALA A 171 -0.01 0.35 -11.17
C ALA A 171 -1.41 -0.27 -11.40
N GLY A 172 -2.14 0.26 -12.39
CA GLY A 172 -3.40 -0.27 -12.89
C GLY A 172 -3.33 -1.72 -13.37
N ARG A 173 -2.18 -2.18 -13.91
CA ARG A 173 -1.98 -3.60 -14.28
C ARG A 173 -2.04 -4.50 -13.05
N ASP A 174 -1.44 -4.08 -11.94
CA ASP A 174 -1.45 -4.82 -10.68
C ASP A 174 -2.82 -4.74 -10.02
N LEU A 175 -3.45 -3.56 -10.00
CA LEU A 175 -4.83 -3.35 -9.53
C LEU A 175 -5.83 -4.26 -10.27
N VAL A 176 -5.74 -4.38 -11.60
CA VAL A 176 -6.54 -5.32 -12.40
C VAL A 176 -6.25 -6.78 -12.03
N ASN A 177 -5.00 -7.12 -11.69
CA ASN A 177 -4.65 -8.47 -11.23
C ASN A 177 -5.13 -8.78 -9.80
N VAL A 178 -5.39 -7.76 -8.97
CA VAL A 178 -6.10 -7.89 -7.69
C VAL A 178 -7.61 -8.03 -7.93
N ALA A 179 -8.20 -7.20 -8.79
CA ALA A 179 -9.63 -7.23 -9.11
C ALA A 179 -10.08 -8.55 -9.75
N LYS A 180 -9.27 -9.15 -10.64
CA LYS A 180 -9.50 -10.51 -11.19
C LYS A 180 -9.73 -11.60 -10.12
N LYS A 181 -9.27 -11.36 -8.88
CA LYS A 181 -9.40 -12.29 -7.74
C LYS A 181 -10.46 -11.84 -6.74
N ARG A 182 -10.89 -10.58 -6.77
CA ARG A 182 -11.81 -9.93 -5.82
C ARG A 182 -12.96 -9.29 -6.59
N THR A 183 -14.06 -10.02 -6.74
CA THR A 183 -15.23 -9.65 -7.56
C THR A 183 -15.91 -8.34 -7.15
N ASN A 184 -15.71 -7.87 -5.92
CA ASN A 184 -16.24 -6.59 -5.43
C ASN A 184 -15.35 -5.36 -5.78
N ILE A 185 -14.20 -5.54 -6.44
CA ILE A 185 -13.35 -4.43 -6.92
C ILE A 185 -13.61 -4.19 -8.41
N ILE A 186 -14.02 -2.96 -8.74
CA ILE A 186 -14.16 -2.47 -10.11
C ILE A 186 -12.99 -1.52 -10.41
N PRO A 187 -11.97 -1.95 -11.18
CA PRO A 187 -10.81 -1.10 -11.52
C PRO A 187 -11.16 -0.12 -12.63
N VAL A 188 -10.88 1.16 -12.42
CA VAL A 188 -11.16 2.25 -13.36
C VAL A 188 -9.84 2.95 -13.72
N LEU A 189 -9.35 2.70 -14.94
CA LEU A 189 -8.05 3.21 -15.39
C LEU A 189 -8.20 4.55 -16.12
N GLU A 190 -8.51 5.60 -15.36
CA GLU A 190 -8.74 6.96 -15.86
C GLU A 190 -8.25 8.04 -14.88
N ASP A 191 -8.14 9.28 -15.39
CA ASP A 191 -7.72 10.43 -14.59
C ASP A 191 -8.85 10.90 -13.63
N ALA A 192 -8.58 10.82 -12.32
CA ALA A 192 -9.48 11.25 -11.26
C ALA A 192 -9.98 12.70 -11.40
N ARG A 193 -9.23 13.59 -12.07
CA ARG A 193 -9.64 14.98 -12.36
C ARG A 193 -10.85 15.10 -13.30
N HIS A 194 -11.19 14.05 -14.02
CA HIS A 194 -12.17 14.05 -15.12
C HIS A 194 -13.33 13.05 -14.90
N PRO A 195 -14.12 13.17 -13.81
CA PRO A 195 -15.13 12.17 -13.43
C PRO A 195 -16.21 11.90 -14.47
N LEU A 196 -16.47 12.84 -15.38
CA LEU A 196 -17.39 12.65 -16.49
C LEU A 196 -17.00 11.49 -17.43
N LYS A 197 -15.71 11.17 -17.57
CA LYS A 197 -15.25 10.09 -18.45
C LYS A 197 -15.71 8.70 -17.99
N TYR A 198 -15.65 8.43 -16.69
CA TYR A 198 -16.03 7.14 -16.09
C TYR A 198 -17.41 7.17 -15.43
N ARG A 199 -18.20 8.22 -15.67
CA ARG A 199 -19.57 8.38 -15.16
C ARG A 199 -20.51 7.22 -15.52
N MET A 200 -20.25 6.52 -16.62
CA MET A 200 -21.02 5.34 -17.03
C MET A 200 -20.69 4.06 -16.24
N LEU A 201 -19.56 4.04 -15.51
CA LEU A 201 -19.09 2.87 -14.75
C LEU A 201 -19.43 2.96 -13.25
N ILE A 202 -19.46 4.17 -12.70
CA ILE A 202 -19.57 4.43 -11.26
C ILE A 202 -20.97 4.93 -10.93
N GLY A 203 -21.71 4.16 -10.12
CA GLY A 203 -23.01 4.57 -9.57
C GLY A 203 -22.85 5.47 -8.34
N MET A 204 -23.97 5.83 -7.71
CA MET A 204 -23.92 6.57 -6.43
C MET A 204 -23.21 5.73 -5.35
N VAL A 205 -22.27 6.36 -4.65
CA VAL A 205 -21.47 5.77 -3.57
C VAL A 205 -21.79 6.39 -2.21
N ASP A 206 -21.42 5.67 -1.16
CA ASP A 206 -21.69 6.03 0.24
C ASP A 206 -20.50 6.75 0.88
N VAL A 207 -19.28 6.41 0.44
CA VAL A 207 -18.00 6.93 0.95
C VAL A 207 -17.02 7.18 -0.19
N ILE A 208 -16.30 8.31 -0.16
CA ILE A 208 -15.07 8.52 -0.94
C ILE A 208 -13.85 8.36 -0.03
N PHE A 209 -12.84 7.61 -0.45
CA PHE A 209 -11.50 7.63 0.13
C PHE A 209 -10.49 8.14 -0.91
N ALA A 210 -9.70 9.15 -0.57
CA ALA A 210 -8.80 9.82 -1.51
C ALA A 210 -7.35 9.83 -1.00
N ASP A 211 -6.48 9.07 -1.67
CA ASP A 211 -5.03 8.99 -1.44
C ASP A 211 -4.24 9.59 -2.62
N VAL A 212 -4.78 10.68 -3.20
CA VAL A 212 -4.25 11.34 -4.40
C VAL A 212 -3.27 12.44 -3.99
N ALA A 213 -1.97 12.16 -4.05
CA ALA A 213 -0.92 13.15 -3.80
C ALA A 213 -0.75 14.11 -4.99
N GLN A 214 -1.59 15.15 -5.08
CA GLN A 214 -1.53 16.23 -6.09
C GLN A 214 -1.87 17.59 -5.44
N PRO A 215 -1.34 18.74 -5.95
CA PRO A 215 -1.69 20.06 -5.42
C PRO A 215 -3.16 20.46 -5.58
N ASP A 216 -3.89 19.86 -6.52
CA ASP A 216 -5.33 20.09 -6.75
C ASP A 216 -6.23 19.05 -6.05
N GLN A 217 -5.77 18.42 -4.96
CA GLN A 217 -6.47 17.33 -4.25
C GLN A 217 -7.90 17.70 -3.84
N SER A 218 -8.12 18.83 -3.16
CA SER A 218 -9.48 19.27 -2.78
C SER A 218 -10.44 19.38 -3.98
N ARG A 219 -9.96 19.91 -5.12
CA ARG A 219 -10.75 20.04 -6.36
C ARG A 219 -11.11 18.68 -6.96
N ILE A 220 -10.16 17.73 -6.94
CA ILE A 220 -10.39 16.35 -7.40
C ILE A 220 -11.46 15.67 -6.54
N VAL A 221 -11.38 15.81 -5.21
CA VAL A 221 -12.36 15.24 -4.28
C VAL A 221 -13.73 15.90 -4.44
N ALA A 222 -13.79 17.23 -4.58
CA ALA A 222 -15.03 17.98 -4.82
C ALA A 222 -15.77 17.50 -6.08
N LEU A 223 -15.10 17.47 -7.23
CA LEU A 223 -15.70 17.04 -8.50
C LEU A 223 -16.20 15.59 -8.45
N ASN A 224 -15.48 14.69 -7.76
CA ASN A 224 -15.93 13.31 -7.55
C ASN A 224 -17.13 13.23 -6.59
N ALA A 225 -17.12 13.99 -5.50
CA ALA A 225 -18.24 14.07 -4.57
C ALA A 225 -19.51 14.58 -5.27
N HIS A 226 -19.38 15.62 -6.10
CA HIS A 226 -20.49 16.19 -6.87
C HIS A 226 -21.08 15.25 -7.92
N THR A 227 -20.27 14.30 -8.42
CA THR A 227 -20.70 13.37 -9.48
C THR A 227 -21.25 12.05 -8.91
N PHE A 228 -20.71 11.57 -7.77
CA PHE A 228 -20.96 10.20 -7.29
C PHE A 228 -21.36 10.08 -5.82
N LEU A 229 -21.01 11.03 -4.94
CA LEU A 229 -21.27 10.86 -3.50
C LEU A 229 -22.71 11.28 -3.17
N ARG A 230 -23.44 10.40 -2.48
CA ARG A 230 -24.80 10.70 -2.01
C ARG A 230 -24.80 11.90 -1.05
N ASN A 231 -25.88 12.68 -1.01
CA ASN A 231 -26.09 13.71 0.02
C ASN A 231 -26.08 13.04 1.41
N GLY A 232 -25.34 13.59 2.38
CA GLY A 232 -25.09 12.91 3.66
C GLY A 232 -24.12 11.71 3.57
N GLY A 233 -23.49 11.49 2.42
CA GLY A 233 -22.37 10.55 2.27
C GLY A 233 -21.07 11.11 2.84
N HIS A 234 -20.11 10.22 3.09
CA HIS A 234 -18.88 10.57 3.79
C HIS A 234 -17.67 10.68 2.87
N PHE A 235 -16.67 11.45 3.27
CA PHE A 235 -15.38 11.50 2.60
C PHE A 235 -14.24 11.37 3.60
N LEU A 236 -13.16 10.75 3.14
CA LEU A 236 -11.88 10.64 3.82
C LEU A 236 -10.80 11.09 2.83
N ILE A 237 -10.08 12.14 3.17
CA ILE A 237 -9.00 12.70 2.35
C ILE A 237 -7.69 12.61 3.12
N SER A 238 -6.71 11.92 2.54
CA SER A 238 -5.35 11.84 3.11
C SER A 238 -4.50 12.96 2.54
N ILE A 239 -4.33 14.02 3.32
CA ILE A 239 -3.61 15.23 2.93
C ILE A 239 -2.13 15.05 3.29
N LYS A 240 -1.25 15.25 2.31
CA LYS A 240 0.22 15.27 2.48
C LYS A 240 0.73 16.67 2.22
N ALA A 241 1.16 17.39 3.26
CA ALA A 241 1.52 18.81 3.15
C ALA A 241 2.59 19.05 2.07
N ASN A 242 3.69 18.30 2.14
CA ASN A 242 4.84 18.37 1.23
C ASN A 242 4.54 18.04 -0.26
N CYS A 243 3.32 17.62 -0.61
CA CYS A 243 2.89 17.43 -2.01
C CYS A 243 1.85 18.45 -2.51
N ILE A 244 1.47 19.41 -1.64
CA ILE A 244 0.59 20.53 -1.97
C ILE A 244 1.39 21.83 -1.93
N ASP A 245 2.15 22.04 -0.86
CA ASP A 245 3.09 23.15 -0.70
C ASP A 245 4.26 22.67 0.20
N SER A 246 5.48 22.71 -0.33
CA SER A 246 6.71 22.32 0.38
C SER A 246 7.45 23.50 1.03
N THR A 247 6.83 24.67 1.07
CA THR A 247 7.39 25.92 1.63
C THR A 247 6.60 26.41 2.85
N ALA A 248 5.29 26.12 2.90
CA ALA A 248 4.43 26.38 4.06
C ALA A 248 4.58 25.30 5.15
N SER A 249 4.18 25.63 6.38
CA SER A 249 4.07 24.64 7.47
C SER A 249 2.88 23.69 7.25
N ALA A 250 3.01 22.44 7.70
CA ALA A 250 1.98 21.42 7.50
C ALA A 250 0.60 21.85 8.03
N GLU A 251 0.56 22.48 9.21
CA GLU A 251 -0.66 23.04 9.81
C GLU A 251 -1.35 24.08 8.92
N ALA A 252 -0.57 24.98 8.29
CA ALA A 252 -1.11 25.99 7.37
C ALA A 252 -1.67 25.37 6.09
N VAL A 253 -1.01 24.32 5.57
CA VAL A 253 -1.50 23.55 4.42
C VAL A 253 -2.79 22.81 4.76
N PHE A 254 -2.86 22.12 5.90
CA PHE A 254 -4.08 21.44 6.36
C PHE A 254 -5.24 22.42 6.54
N ALA A 255 -5.01 23.57 7.18
CA ALA A 255 -6.02 24.62 7.34
C ALA A 255 -6.47 25.23 6.00
N SER A 256 -5.59 25.28 5.00
CA SER A 256 -5.91 25.74 3.64
C SER A 256 -6.82 24.74 2.91
N GLU A 257 -6.48 23.45 2.90
CA GLU A 257 -7.32 22.41 2.28
C GLU A 257 -8.68 22.29 2.99
N VAL A 258 -8.72 22.34 4.32
CA VAL A 258 -9.97 22.36 5.12
C VAL A 258 -10.92 23.47 4.67
N ARG A 259 -10.40 24.66 4.35
CA ARG A 259 -11.21 25.79 3.83
C ARG A 259 -11.69 25.53 2.39
N LYS A 260 -10.85 24.97 1.52
CA LYS A 260 -11.24 24.60 0.14
C LYS A 260 -12.36 23.57 0.12
N LEU A 261 -12.28 22.54 0.97
CA LEU A 261 -13.33 21.52 1.14
C LEU A 261 -14.66 22.16 1.60
N GLN A 262 -14.60 23.07 2.58
CA GLN A 262 -15.79 23.77 3.08
C GLN A 262 -16.48 24.63 2.00
N GLN A 263 -15.72 25.28 1.12
CA GLN A 263 -16.26 26.01 -0.04
C GLN A 263 -17.02 25.08 -1.00
N GLU A 264 -16.54 23.85 -1.17
CA GLU A 264 -17.10 22.81 -2.04
C GLU A 264 -18.20 21.97 -1.36
N ASN A 265 -18.88 22.49 -0.33
CA ASN A 265 -19.94 21.82 0.42
C ASN A 265 -19.54 20.47 1.08
N LEU A 266 -18.24 20.22 1.22
CA LEU A 266 -17.67 19.10 1.96
C LEU A 266 -17.37 19.62 3.38
N LYS A 267 -18.14 19.20 4.39
CA LYS A 267 -17.97 19.65 5.77
C LYS A 267 -17.07 18.67 6.53
N PRO A 268 -15.84 19.06 6.92
CA PRO A 268 -15.02 18.27 7.83
C PRO A 268 -15.71 18.10 9.19
N GLN A 269 -15.49 16.95 9.81
CA GLN A 269 -15.92 16.63 11.17
C GLN A 269 -14.74 16.30 12.08
N GLU A 270 -13.71 15.67 11.52
CA GLU A 270 -12.56 15.14 12.25
C GLU A 270 -11.28 15.35 11.42
N GLN A 271 -10.16 15.61 12.10
CA GLN A 271 -8.83 15.69 11.50
C GLN A 271 -7.84 15.00 12.45
N LEU A 272 -7.03 14.09 11.90
CA LEU A 272 -6.05 13.29 12.63
C LEU A 272 -4.71 13.29 11.88
N THR A 273 -3.62 13.63 12.56
CA THR A 273 -2.25 13.45 12.03
C THR A 273 -1.83 11.99 12.07
N LEU A 274 -1.07 11.54 11.07
CA LEU A 274 -0.68 10.12 10.94
C LEU A 274 0.65 9.76 11.64
N GLU A 275 1.13 10.61 12.53
CA GLU A 275 2.32 10.30 13.33
C GLU A 275 1.99 9.21 14.37
N PRO A 276 2.86 8.22 14.60
CA PRO A 276 4.26 8.12 14.16
C PRO A 276 4.48 7.40 12.81
N TYR A 277 3.43 7.03 12.07
CA TYR A 277 3.52 6.21 10.86
C TYR A 277 3.98 7.00 9.62
N GLU A 278 3.42 8.17 9.39
CA GLU A 278 3.78 9.08 8.29
C GLU A 278 3.86 10.53 8.76
N ARG A 279 5.04 11.15 8.61
CA ARG A 279 5.27 12.59 8.93
C ARG A 279 4.62 13.49 7.90
N ASP A 280 4.18 14.68 8.31
CA ASP A 280 3.54 15.69 7.45
C ASP A 280 2.27 15.22 6.71
N HIS A 281 1.62 14.17 7.24
CA HIS A 281 0.35 13.63 6.72
C HIS A 281 -0.76 13.77 7.76
N ALA A 282 -1.96 14.13 7.29
CA ALA A 282 -3.18 14.12 8.09
C ALA A 282 -4.34 13.54 7.28
N VAL A 283 -5.19 12.74 7.94
CA VAL A 283 -6.49 12.32 7.38
C VAL A 283 -7.56 13.25 7.92
N VAL A 284 -8.35 13.82 7.00
CA VAL A 284 -9.56 14.58 7.33
C VAL A 284 -10.77 13.75 6.94
N VAL A 285 -11.72 13.60 7.87
CA VAL A 285 -12.99 12.89 7.66
C VAL A 285 -14.12 13.91 7.71
N GLY A 286 -15.14 13.74 6.87
CA GLY A 286 -16.30 14.62 6.87
C GLY A 286 -17.51 14.10 6.10
N VAL A 287 -18.53 14.96 5.99
CA VAL A 287 -19.79 14.70 5.30
C VAL A 287 -19.95 15.66 4.11
N TYR A 288 -20.32 15.10 2.96
CA TYR A 288 -20.74 15.85 1.80
C TYR A 288 -22.22 16.24 1.92
N ARG A 289 -22.51 17.54 1.76
CA ARG A 289 -23.88 18.10 1.84
C ARG A 289 -24.67 17.50 3.01
N PRO A 290 -24.27 17.79 4.27
CA PRO A 290 -24.94 17.24 5.45
C PRO A 290 -26.42 17.59 5.41
N LEU A 291 -27.26 16.56 5.49
CA LEU A 291 -28.71 16.72 5.53
C LEU A 291 -29.09 17.61 6.74
N PRO A 292 -30.10 18.49 6.61
CA PRO A 292 -30.58 19.25 7.75
C PRO A 292 -31.01 18.28 8.85
N LYS A 293 -30.61 18.56 10.09
CA LYS A 293 -31.08 17.78 11.24
C LYS A 293 -32.60 17.86 11.29
N SER A 294 -33.28 16.75 11.06
CA SER A 294 -34.69 16.63 11.37
C SER A 294 -34.88 16.91 12.85
N SER A 295 -35.56 18.01 13.18
CA SER A 295 -35.99 18.32 14.53
C SER A 295 -37.00 17.26 14.97
N LYS A 296 -36.58 16.42 15.91
CA LYS A 296 -37.47 15.70 16.82
C LYS A 296 -37.61 16.51 18.10
#